data_AF-A0A7D6XQ41-F1
#
_entry.id   AF-A0A7D6XQ41-F1
#
_cell.length_a   1.000
_cell.length_b   1.000
_cell.length_c   1.000
_cell.angle_alpha   90.00
_cell.angle_beta   90.00
_cell.angle_gamma   90.00
#
_symmetry.space_group_name_H-M   'P 1'
#
loop_
_entity.id
_entity.type
_entity.pdbx_description
1 polymer ?
#
loop_
_entity_poly.entity_id
_entity_poly.type
_entity_poly.pdbx_seq_one_letter_code
_entity_poly.pdbx_strand_id
1 'polypeptide(L)'
;MNARIDWRIFLTKITLRFHTIFQEHQVDTDENDTCAILDDTAFQKSGVRIEAVSKVFGHVTHSFIYGIKCLTLALSDGKSCYPIDFSLHREKGKNKNSGLTLKQRKEQFKEKRNIKNPDYARKVECNESKLEMAKRMLRHSVKHGINSKYVLADSWFTCESYIHTVRELCGGAIHYIGLATMNPKLRYQTNKSKRPQNIHELI
;
A
#
# COMPACT_ATOMS: atom_id res chain seq x y z
N MET A 1 -1.90 20.92 2.23
CA MET A 1 -2.98 20.28 3.02
C MET A 1 -2.93 20.87 4.42
N ASN A 2 -4.09 21.01 5.08
CA ASN A 2 -4.13 21.52 6.46
C ASN A 2 -3.35 20.57 7.38
N ALA A 3 -2.31 21.09 8.05
CA ALA A 3 -1.40 20.32 8.89
C ALA A 3 -2.09 19.64 10.08
N ARG A 4 -3.23 20.18 10.53
CA ARG A 4 -3.98 19.69 11.70
C ARG A 4 -5.01 18.61 11.37
N ILE A 5 -5.35 18.43 10.09
CA ILE A 5 -6.31 17.41 9.68
C ILE A 5 -5.58 16.07 9.61
N ASP A 6 -6.06 15.09 10.38
CA ASP A 6 -5.65 13.71 10.21
C ASP A 6 -6.39 13.10 9.01
N TRP A 7 -5.78 13.23 7.84
CA TRP A 7 -6.35 12.73 6.59
C TRP A 7 -6.51 11.20 6.56
N ARG A 8 -5.70 10.45 7.32
CA ARG A 8 -5.86 8.99 7.40
C ARG A 8 -7.13 8.66 8.18
N ILE A 9 -7.26 9.20 9.38
CA ILE A 9 -8.44 8.96 10.22
C ILE A 9 -9.71 9.51 9.58
N PHE A 10 -9.63 10.68 8.93
CA PHE A 10 -10.74 11.24 8.18
C PHE A 10 -11.24 10.28 7.11
N LEU A 11 -10.33 9.73 6.29
CA LEU A 11 -10.69 8.72 5.29
C LEU A 11 -11.32 7.49 5.95
N THR A 12 -10.66 6.93 6.97
CA THR A 12 -11.16 5.72 7.66
C THR A 12 -12.55 5.94 8.24
N LYS A 13 -12.87 7.14 8.76
CA LYS A 13 -14.21 7.46 9.25
C LYS A 13 -15.24 7.53 8.13
N ILE A 14 -14.89 8.09 6.97
CA ILE A 14 -15.76 8.06 5.79
C ILE A 14 -16.01 6.60 5.37
N THR A 15 -14.95 5.79 5.28
CA THR A 15 -15.02 4.39 4.91
C THR A 15 -15.90 3.58 5.84
N LEU A 16 -15.74 3.75 7.16
CA LEU A 16 -16.57 3.08 8.15
C LEU A 16 -18.03 3.49 8.01
N ARG A 17 -18.32 4.78 7.79
CA ARG A 17 -19.70 5.24 7.59
C ARG A 17 -20.31 4.62 6.34
N PHE A 18 -19.55 4.56 5.25
CA PHE A 18 -19.99 3.95 4.00
C PHE A 18 -20.26 2.44 4.18
N HIS A 19 -19.36 1.74 4.87
CA HIS A 19 -19.53 0.32 5.20
C HIS A 19 -20.80 0.06 6.04
N THR A 20 -21.04 0.86 7.09
CA THR A 20 -22.26 0.75 7.90
C THR A 20 -23.53 0.99 7.09
N ILE A 21 -23.53 2.00 6.20
CA ILE A 21 -24.70 2.29 5.35
C ILE A 21 -25.01 1.09 4.44
N PHE A 22 -24.01 0.42 3.88
CA PHE A 22 -24.24 -0.77 3.06
C PHE A 22 -24.85 -1.93 3.83
N GLN A 23 -24.36 -2.18 5.04
CA GLN A 23 -24.91 -3.20 5.92
C GLN A 23 -26.37 -2.89 6.29
N GLU A 24 -26.69 -1.63 6.58
CA GLU A 24 -28.06 -1.19 6.90
C GLU A 24 -29.03 -1.38 5.72
N HIS A 25 -28.58 -1.16 4.49
CA HIS A 25 -29.44 -1.21 3.29
C HIS A 25 -29.54 -2.60 2.66
N GLN A 26 -29.00 -3.65 3.31
CA GLN A 26 -29.00 -5.03 2.82
C GLN A 26 -28.57 -5.12 1.34
N VAL A 27 -27.61 -4.28 0.94
CA VAL A 27 -26.96 -4.50 -0.35
C VAL A 27 -26.32 -5.86 -0.22
N ASP A 28 -26.80 -6.80 -1.02
CA ASP A 28 -26.43 -8.21 -1.08
C ASP A 28 -24.91 -8.31 -1.31
N THR A 29 -24.13 -8.11 -0.26
CA THR A 29 -22.69 -8.13 -0.30
C THR A 29 -22.35 -9.55 0.05
N ASP A 30 -21.63 -10.22 -0.84
CA ASP A 30 -21.12 -11.52 -0.47
C ASP A 30 -19.96 -11.28 0.49
N GLU A 31 -20.28 -11.21 1.79
CA GLU A 31 -19.29 -11.12 2.86
C GLU A 31 -18.27 -12.26 2.76
N ASN A 32 -18.60 -13.33 2.01
CA ASN A 32 -17.70 -14.44 1.79
C ASN A 32 -16.56 -14.21 0.81
N ASP A 33 -16.56 -13.11 0.05
CA ASP A 33 -15.56 -12.82 -0.98
C ASP A 33 -14.88 -11.44 -0.79
N THR A 34 -14.93 -10.89 0.43
CA THR A 34 -14.28 -9.61 0.74
C THR A 34 -12.76 -9.68 0.58
N CYS A 35 -12.22 -8.67 -0.12
CA CYS A 35 -10.81 -8.61 -0.49
C CYS A 35 -10.22 -7.22 -0.20
N ALA A 36 -9.17 -7.16 0.60
CA ALA A 36 -8.35 -5.97 0.79
C ALA A 36 -7.29 -5.89 -0.32
N ILE A 37 -7.41 -4.90 -1.19
CA ILE A 37 -6.55 -4.70 -2.36
C ILE A 37 -5.50 -3.66 -2.03
N LEU A 38 -4.23 -4.03 -2.19
CA LEU A 38 -3.09 -3.14 -2.03
C LEU A 38 -2.44 -2.85 -3.39
N ASP A 39 -2.40 -1.57 -3.76
CA ASP A 39 -1.76 -1.12 -4.99
C ASP A 39 -0.98 0.19 -4.79
N ASP A 40 0.04 0.43 -5.62
CA ASP A 40 0.76 1.71 -5.66
C ASP A 40 0.70 2.40 -7.01
N THR A 41 0.08 3.58 -7.03
CA THR A 41 -0.05 4.40 -8.22
C THR A 41 0.98 5.52 -8.25
N ALA A 42 1.50 5.86 -9.43
CA ALA A 42 2.41 6.99 -9.60
C ALA A 42 1.65 8.29 -9.88
N PHE A 43 1.77 9.27 -8.99
CA PHE A 43 1.27 10.62 -9.24
C PHE A 43 2.34 11.48 -9.87
N GLN A 44 2.21 11.72 -11.17
CA GLN A 44 3.06 12.66 -11.90
C GLN A 44 2.94 14.07 -11.32
N LYS A 45 4.07 14.77 -11.26
CA LYS A 45 4.18 16.17 -10.85
C LYS A 45 4.94 16.97 -11.89
N SER A 46 4.58 18.23 -12.02
CA SER A 46 5.15 19.14 -13.02
C SER A 46 6.56 19.61 -12.69
N GLY A 47 7.01 19.49 -11.43
CA GLY A 47 8.29 20.04 -11.02
C GLY A 47 8.90 19.41 -9.77
N VAL A 48 10.20 19.64 -9.61
CA VAL A 48 11.03 19.07 -8.54
C VAL A 48 10.97 19.85 -7.23
N ARG A 49 10.46 21.08 -7.24
CA ARG A 49 10.36 21.93 -6.05
C ARG A 49 9.25 21.48 -5.09
N ILE A 50 8.35 20.61 -5.53
CA ILE A 50 7.30 20.05 -4.69
C ILE A 50 7.96 19.10 -3.67
N GLU A 51 7.50 19.19 -2.44
CA GLU A 51 7.99 18.37 -1.36
C GLU A 51 7.75 16.88 -1.63
N ALA A 52 8.73 16.05 -1.27
CA ALA A 52 8.69 14.59 -1.41
C ALA A 52 8.55 14.06 -2.85
N VAL A 53 8.66 14.93 -3.87
CA VAL A 53 8.84 14.47 -5.25
C VAL A 53 10.15 13.71 -5.39
N SER A 54 10.10 12.65 -6.19
CA SER A 54 11.23 11.80 -6.57
C SER A 54 11.11 11.42 -8.04
N LYS A 55 12.16 10.83 -8.64
CA LYS A 55 11.98 10.08 -9.87
C LYS A 55 11.33 8.74 -9.53
N VAL A 56 10.18 8.48 -10.14
CA VAL A 56 9.41 7.24 -9.99
C VAL A 56 9.19 6.63 -11.36
N PHE A 57 9.16 5.30 -11.45
CA PHE A 57 8.85 4.64 -12.71
C PHE A 57 7.34 4.72 -12.98
N GLY A 58 6.97 5.30 -14.12
CA GLY A 58 5.61 5.33 -14.63
C GLY A 58 5.37 4.13 -15.53
N HIS A 59 4.50 3.22 -15.13
CA HIS A 59 4.14 2.05 -15.94
C HIS A 59 3.44 2.44 -17.24
N VAL A 60 2.62 3.51 -17.22
CA VAL A 60 1.92 4.02 -18.41
C VAL A 60 2.90 4.64 -19.42
N THR A 61 3.86 5.43 -18.96
CA THR A 61 4.81 6.13 -19.84
C THR A 61 6.08 5.32 -20.13
N HIS A 62 6.20 4.11 -19.55
CA HIS A 62 7.39 3.26 -19.59
C HIS A 62 8.71 4.01 -19.31
N SER A 63 8.67 5.01 -18.43
CA SER A 63 9.80 5.93 -18.19
C SER A 63 9.79 6.49 -16.77
N PHE A 64 10.94 7.03 -16.35
CA PHE A 64 11.04 7.72 -15.07
C PHE A 64 10.49 9.13 -15.17
N ILE A 65 9.44 9.41 -14.40
CA ILE A 65 8.80 10.71 -14.27
C ILE A 65 9.10 11.33 -12.91
N TYR A 66 8.98 12.65 -12.80
CA TYR A 66 8.92 13.28 -11.48
C TYR A 66 7.54 13.04 -10.88
N GLY A 67 7.51 12.43 -9.70
CA GLY A 67 6.26 12.06 -9.06
C GLY A 67 6.42 11.58 -7.63
N ILE A 68 5.29 11.13 -7.10
CA ILE A 68 5.12 10.57 -5.76
C ILE A 68 4.32 9.28 -5.92
N LYS A 69 4.73 8.19 -5.27
CA LYS A 69 3.94 6.95 -5.24
C LYS A 69 2.85 7.06 -4.17
N CYS A 70 1.61 6.76 -4.53
CA CYS A 70 0.49 6.65 -3.59
C CYS A 70 0.17 5.19 -3.39
N LEU A 71 0.55 4.66 -2.22
CA LEU A 71 0.15 3.34 -1.78
C LEU A 71 -1.25 3.43 -1.21
N THR A 72 -2.15 2.57 -1.67
CA THR A 72 -3.56 2.59 -1.28
C THR A 72 -3.98 1.19 -0.87
N LEU A 73 -4.69 1.09 0.26
CA LEU A 73 -5.39 -0.12 0.68
C LEU A 73 -6.88 0.14 0.51
N ALA A 74 -7.55 -0.64 -0.33
CA ALA A 74 -8.98 -0.56 -0.57
C ALA A 74 -9.67 -1.87 -0.15
N LEU A 75 -10.93 -1.78 0.26
CA LEU A 75 -11.79 -2.95 0.42
C LEU A 75 -12.63 -3.12 -0.85
N SER A 76 -12.71 -4.35 -1.33
CA SER A 76 -13.70 -4.79 -2.31
C SER A 76 -14.60 -5.85 -1.67
N ASP A 77 -15.90 -5.73 -1.85
CA ASP A 77 -16.91 -6.73 -1.47
C ASP A 77 -17.49 -7.45 -2.71
N GLY A 78 -16.82 -7.34 -3.85
CA GLY A 78 -17.26 -7.89 -5.13
C GLY A 78 -18.24 -7.02 -5.91
N LYS A 79 -18.87 -6.01 -5.27
CA LYS A 79 -19.79 -5.07 -5.92
C LYS A 79 -19.28 -3.63 -5.85
N SER A 80 -18.76 -3.24 -4.71
CA SER A 80 -18.21 -1.93 -4.39
C SER A 80 -16.72 -2.03 -4.09
N CYS A 81 -15.99 -0.96 -4.36
CA CYS A 81 -14.57 -0.85 -4.00
C CYS A 81 -14.29 0.54 -3.45
N TYR A 82 -13.73 0.62 -2.24
CA TYR A 82 -13.48 1.89 -1.57
C TYR A 82 -12.19 1.89 -0.75
N PRO A 83 -11.46 3.01 -0.72
CA PRO A 83 -10.20 3.12 0.00
C PRO A 83 -10.42 3.09 1.52
N ILE A 84 -9.57 2.37 2.24
CA ILE A 84 -9.52 2.31 3.71
C ILE A 84 -8.41 3.21 4.25
N ASP A 85 -7.25 3.16 3.59
CA ASP A 85 -6.03 3.84 3.99
C ASP A 85 -5.19 4.19 2.75
N PHE A 86 -4.31 5.17 2.90
CA PHE A 86 -3.31 5.54 1.91
C PHE A 86 -2.04 6.10 2.54
N SER A 87 -0.94 6.08 1.80
CA SER A 87 0.30 6.78 2.13
C SER A 87 1.03 7.25 0.88
N LEU A 88 1.75 8.36 1.01
CA LEU A 88 2.56 8.92 -0.07
C LEU A 88 4.01 8.57 0.16
N HIS A 89 4.70 8.08 -0.86
CA HIS A 89 6.09 7.63 -0.80
C HIS A 89 6.93 8.25 -1.91
N ARG A 90 8.20 8.51 -1.56
CA ARG A 90 9.25 8.81 -2.53
C ARG A 90 10.07 7.57 -2.78
N GLU A 91 10.44 7.33 -4.02
CA GLU A 91 11.38 6.28 -4.35
C GLU A 91 12.80 6.78 -4.10
N LYS A 92 13.61 5.99 -3.39
CA LYS A 92 14.99 6.36 -3.05
C LYS A 92 15.95 6.06 -4.20
N GLY A 93 15.65 5.06 -5.02
CA GLY A 93 16.57 4.51 -6.03
C GLY A 93 17.84 3.92 -5.41
N LYS A 94 18.72 3.35 -6.25
CA LYS A 94 19.97 2.70 -5.82
C LYS A 94 20.88 3.66 -5.04
N ASN A 95 20.99 4.91 -5.51
CA ASN A 95 21.88 5.92 -4.93
C ASN A 95 21.27 6.65 -3.72
N LYS A 96 20.09 6.22 -3.25
CA LYS A 96 19.34 6.81 -2.11
C LYS A 96 19.09 8.33 -2.23
N ASN A 97 19.23 8.89 -3.43
CA ASN A 97 19.07 10.32 -3.73
C ASN A 97 17.70 10.66 -4.34
N SER A 98 16.81 9.67 -4.43
CA SER A 98 15.49 9.81 -5.05
C SER A 98 15.51 10.24 -6.53
N GLY A 99 16.62 9.97 -7.22
CA GLY A 99 16.82 10.34 -8.61
C GLY A 99 16.96 11.84 -8.87
N LEU A 100 17.24 12.62 -7.81
CA LEU A 100 17.39 14.08 -7.87
C LEU A 100 18.86 14.49 -7.62
N THR A 101 19.28 15.57 -8.27
CA THR A 101 20.59 16.20 -8.01
C THR A 101 20.61 16.89 -6.65
N LEU A 102 21.80 17.22 -6.14
CA LEU A 102 21.95 18.00 -4.90
C LEU A 102 21.24 19.37 -5.00
N LYS A 103 21.37 20.05 -6.15
CA LYS A 103 20.70 21.34 -6.40
C LYS A 103 19.17 21.19 -6.34
N GLN A 104 18.61 20.21 -7.04
CA GLN A 104 17.16 19.95 -7.05
C GLN A 104 16.62 19.62 -5.65
N ARG A 105 17.34 18.81 -4.86
CA ARG A 105 16.95 18.50 -3.47
C ARG A 105 17.01 19.71 -2.54
N LYS A 106 17.91 20.66 -2.80
CA LYS A 106 17.98 21.92 -2.03
C LYS A 106 16.80 22.84 -2.34
N GLU A 107 16.33 22.84 -3.59
CA GLU A 107 15.18 23.64 -4.06
C GLU A 107 13.81 23.05 -3.68
N GLN A 108 13.75 21.83 -3.15
CA GLN A 108 12.50 21.27 -2.65
C GLN A 108 11.92 22.12 -1.52
N PHE A 109 10.61 22.33 -1.58
CA PHE A 109 9.84 22.96 -0.53
C PHE A 109 10.05 22.21 0.78
N LYS A 110 10.28 23.00 1.85
CA LYS A 110 10.52 22.51 3.20
C LYS A 110 9.69 23.35 4.14
N GLU A 111 8.99 22.67 5.03
CA GLU A 111 8.18 23.28 6.06
C GLU A 111 8.60 22.69 7.41
N LYS A 112 8.77 23.57 8.41
CA LYS A 112 8.97 23.14 9.80
C LYS A 112 7.63 22.68 10.33
N ARG A 113 7.51 21.38 10.61
CA ARG A 113 6.27 20.78 11.13
C ARG A 113 6.32 20.61 12.63
N ASN A 114 5.18 20.82 13.28
CA ASN A 114 5.01 20.47 14.68
C ASN A 114 4.84 18.95 14.80
N ILE A 115 5.66 18.30 15.63
CA ILE A 115 5.60 16.85 15.84
C ILE A 115 4.25 16.35 16.37
N LYS A 116 3.47 17.24 17.00
CA LYS A 116 2.12 16.94 17.49
C LYS A 116 1.05 16.95 16.39
N ASN A 117 1.36 17.47 15.19
CA ASN A 117 0.42 17.54 14.10
C ASN A 117 0.44 16.23 13.26
N PRO A 118 -0.71 15.77 12.74
CA PRO A 118 -0.78 14.56 11.91
C PRO A 118 0.12 14.59 10.67
N ASP A 119 0.34 15.76 10.07
CA ASP A 119 1.16 15.91 8.88
C ASP A 119 2.64 15.58 9.09
N TYR A 120 3.15 15.69 10.33
CA TYR A 120 4.49 15.25 10.69
C TYR A 120 4.65 13.75 10.44
N ALA A 121 3.72 12.94 10.95
CA ALA A 121 3.74 11.49 10.74
C ALA A 121 3.64 11.15 9.24
N ARG A 122 2.76 11.82 8.50
CA ARG A 122 2.65 11.66 7.04
C ARG A 122 3.96 11.99 6.31
N LYS A 123 4.68 13.02 6.76
CA LYS A 123 5.98 13.38 6.19
C LYS A 123 7.06 12.33 6.46
N VAL A 124 7.04 11.69 7.63
CA VAL A 124 7.94 10.58 7.96
C VAL A 124 7.66 9.39 7.04
N GLU A 125 6.38 9.05 6.86
CA GLU A 125 5.92 7.94 6.01
C GLU A 125 6.41 8.04 4.56
N CYS A 126 6.62 9.26 4.04
CA CYS A 126 7.21 9.46 2.72
C CYS A 126 8.53 8.74 2.49
N ASN A 127 9.31 8.48 3.55
CA ASN A 127 10.59 7.81 3.45
C ASN A 127 10.56 6.37 3.99
N GLU A 128 9.40 5.91 4.46
CA GLU A 128 9.18 4.56 4.95
C GLU A 128 9.15 3.55 3.80
N SER A 129 9.50 2.31 4.10
CA SER A 129 9.31 1.20 3.17
C SER A 129 7.83 1.05 2.82
N LYS A 130 7.50 0.95 1.52
CA LYS A 130 6.13 0.64 1.09
C LYS A 130 5.65 -0.69 1.69
N LEU A 131 6.54 -1.67 1.87
CA LEU A 131 6.21 -2.96 2.50
C LEU A 131 5.82 -2.80 3.97
N GLU A 132 6.60 -2.05 4.76
CA GLU A 132 6.27 -1.80 6.17
C GLU A 132 4.99 -0.96 6.30
N MET A 133 4.77 -0.04 5.36
CA MET A 133 3.53 0.72 5.30
C MET A 133 2.33 -0.15 4.97
N ALA A 134 2.45 -1.07 4.01
CA ALA A 134 1.39 -2.04 3.69
C ALA A 134 0.97 -2.85 4.92
N LYS A 135 1.95 -3.37 5.68
CA LYS A 135 1.69 -4.08 6.94
C LYS A 135 0.96 -3.19 7.97
N ARG A 136 1.38 -1.92 8.09
CA ARG A 136 0.74 -0.95 9.01
C ARG A 136 -0.69 -0.63 8.60
N MET A 137 -0.94 -0.40 7.30
CA MET A 137 -2.27 -0.11 6.75
C MET A 137 -3.22 -1.29 6.96
N LEU A 138 -2.73 -2.52 6.78
CA LEU A 138 -3.51 -3.72 7.01
C LEU A 138 -3.84 -3.95 8.50
N ARG A 139 -2.86 -3.74 9.40
CA ARG A 139 -3.14 -3.77 10.85
C ARG A 139 -4.12 -2.67 11.26
N HIS A 140 -4.02 -1.51 10.62
CA HIS A 140 -4.93 -0.38 10.85
C HIS A 140 -6.37 -0.70 10.43
N SER A 141 -6.58 -1.33 9.27
CA SER A 141 -7.92 -1.74 8.83
C SER A 141 -8.56 -2.72 9.82
N VAL A 142 -7.83 -3.76 10.22
CA VAL A 142 -8.29 -4.77 11.19
C VAL A 142 -8.58 -4.13 12.55
N LYS A 143 -7.72 -3.22 13.03
CA LYS A 143 -7.93 -2.49 14.29
C LYS A 143 -9.24 -1.68 14.28
N HIS A 144 -9.66 -1.20 13.11
CA HIS A 144 -10.89 -0.45 12.94
C HIS A 144 -12.11 -1.31 12.58
N GLY A 145 -11.99 -2.64 12.67
CA GLY A 145 -13.08 -3.58 12.39
C GLY A 145 -13.33 -3.83 10.91
N ILE A 146 -12.47 -3.32 10.02
CA ILE A 146 -12.56 -3.57 8.59
C ILE A 146 -11.75 -4.83 8.28
N ASN A 147 -12.44 -5.96 8.33
CA ASN A 147 -11.88 -7.28 8.04
C ASN A 147 -12.12 -7.65 6.57
N SER A 148 -11.24 -8.49 6.04
CA SER A 148 -11.37 -9.09 4.71
C SER A 148 -10.95 -10.54 4.79
N LYS A 149 -11.51 -11.39 3.92
CA LYS A 149 -11.08 -12.79 3.82
C LYS A 149 -9.78 -12.93 3.05
N TYR A 150 -9.55 -12.05 2.08
CA TYR A 150 -8.38 -12.07 1.23
C TYR A 150 -7.63 -10.74 1.25
N VAL A 151 -6.32 -10.80 1.11
CA VAL A 151 -5.47 -9.65 0.76
C VAL A 151 -4.92 -9.90 -0.62
N LEU A 152 -5.20 -9.01 -1.56
CA LEU A 152 -4.69 -9.04 -2.93
C LEU A 152 -3.63 -7.96 -3.10
N ALA A 153 -2.46 -8.31 -3.63
CA ALA A 153 -1.42 -7.34 -3.94
C ALA A 153 -0.59 -7.74 -5.16
N ASP A 154 0.05 -6.75 -5.78
CA ASP A 154 0.99 -6.96 -6.89
C ASP A 154 2.17 -7.88 -6.49
N SER A 155 2.78 -8.51 -7.50
CA SER A 155 4.02 -9.28 -7.37
C SER A 155 5.11 -8.59 -6.56
N TRP A 156 5.18 -7.26 -6.59
CA TRP A 156 6.15 -6.45 -5.85
C TRP A 156 6.01 -6.60 -4.32
N PHE A 157 4.81 -6.88 -3.81
CA PHE A 157 4.55 -7.11 -2.38
C PHE A 157 4.62 -8.60 -1.98
N THR A 158 4.67 -9.50 -2.96
CA THR A 158 4.64 -10.95 -2.72
C THR A 158 5.98 -11.42 -2.14
N CYS A 159 6.04 -11.47 -0.82
CA CYS A 159 7.20 -11.96 -0.08
C CYS A 159 6.77 -12.64 1.22
N GLU A 160 7.61 -13.54 1.73
CA GLU A 160 7.35 -14.30 2.97
C GLU A 160 6.94 -13.38 4.14
N SER A 161 7.65 -12.27 4.32
CA SER A 161 7.36 -11.32 5.42
C SER A 161 5.96 -10.70 5.33
N TYR A 162 5.48 -10.39 4.12
CA TYR A 162 4.14 -9.84 3.95
C TYR A 162 3.07 -10.92 4.12
N ILE A 163 3.27 -12.09 3.50
CA ILE A 163 2.37 -13.24 3.61
C ILE A 163 2.21 -13.66 5.06
N HIS A 164 3.31 -13.75 5.81
CA HIS A 164 3.30 -14.07 7.23
C HIS A 164 2.49 -13.04 8.02
N THR A 165 2.70 -11.74 7.78
CA THR A 165 1.91 -10.68 8.43
C THR A 165 0.42 -10.83 8.14
N VAL A 166 0.03 -11.14 6.90
CA VAL A 166 -1.37 -11.38 6.53
C VAL A 166 -1.95 -12.57 7.31
N ARG A 167 -1.19 -13.67 7.41
CA ARG A 167 -1.62 -14.90 8.10
C ARG A 167 -1.65 -14.77 9.62
N GLU A 168 -0.90 -13.86 10.23
CA GLU A 168 -0.98 -13.61 11.68
C GLU A 168 -2.25 -12.84 12.07
N LEU A 169 -2.87 -12.13 11.13
CA LEU A 169 -4.06 -11.34 11.41
C LEU A 169 -5.28 -12.23 11.63
N CYS A 170 -6.14 -11.80 12.57
CA CYS A 170 -7.40 -12.45 12.89
C CYS A 170 -7.26 -13.98 13.12
N GLY A 171 -6.17 -14.40 13.76
CA GLY A 171 -5.92 -15.82 14.06
C GLY A 171 -5.73 -16.71 12.84
N GLY A 172 -5.31 -16.15 11.70
CA GLY A 172 -5.16 -16.91 10.45
C GLY A 172 -6.41 -17.02 9.60
N ALA A 173 -7.41 -16.19 9.84
CA ALA A 173 -8.61 -16.14 8.98
C ALA A 173 -8.35 -15.45 7.63
N ILE A 174 -7.33 -14.60 7.52
CA ILE A 174 -7.07 -13.80 6.30
C ILE A 174 -6.07 -14.50 5.39
N HIS A 175 -6.43 -14.74 4.13
CA HIS A 175 -5.61 -15.40 3.12
C HIS A 175 -4.93 -14.38 2.20
N TYR A 176 -3.74 -14.71 1.69
CA TYR A 176 -3.04 -13.87 0.72
C TYR A 176 -3.24 -14.40 -0.70
N ILE A 177 -3.57 -13.52 -1.63
CA ILE A 177 -3.61 -13.77 -3.06
C ILE A 177 -2.60 -12.83 -3.72
N GLY A 178 -1.71 -13.38 -4.52
CA GLY A 178 -0.73 -12.58 -5.24
C GLY A 178 -0.04 -13.39 -6.32
N LEU A 179 0.64 -12.68 -7.21
CA LEU A 179 1.42 -13.31 -8.27
C LEU A 179 2.72 -13.88 -7.69
N ALA A 180 2.96 -15.16 -7.94
CA ALA A 180 4.22 -15.78 -7.58
C ALA A 180 5.38 -15.05 -8.28
N THR A 181 6.38 -14.65 -7.49
CA THR A 181 7.53 -13.93 -8.02
C THR A 181 8.44 -14.86 -8.81
N MET A 182 8.70 -14.51 -10.07
CA MET A 182 9.65 -15.18 -10.96
C MET A 182 11.10 -14.88 -10.53
N ASN A 183 11.54 -15.52 -9.45
CA ASN A 183 12.90 -15.40 -8.92
C ASN A 183 13.55 -16.78 -8.80
N PRO A 184 14.66 -17.06 -9.52
CA PRO A 184 15.36 -18.35 -9.48
C PRO A 184 15.88 -18.75 -8.09
N LYS A 185 15.94 -17.81 -7.14
CA LYS A 185 16.36 -18.07 -5.76
C LYS A 185 15.20 -18.43 -4.83
N LEU A 186 13.95 -18.21 -5.25
CA LEU A 186 12.77 -18.53 -4.47
C LEU A 186 12.29 -19.93 -4.80
N ARG A 187 11.97 -20.70 -3.75
CA ARG A 187 11.34 -22.01 -3.87
C ARG A 187 10.01 -22.00 -3.15
N TYR A 188 9.03 -22.67 -3.74
CA TYR A 188 7.67 -22.75 -3.28
C TYR A 188 7.36 -24.19 -2.91
N GLN A 189 6.74 -24.38 -1.76
CA GLN A 189 6.20 -25.66 -1.32
C GLN A 189 4.69 -25.62 -1.43
N THR A 190 4.10 -26.67 -2.00
CA THR A 190 2.65 -26.78 -2.17
C THR A 190 2.13 -27.99 -1.41
N ASN A 191 0.82 -28.06 -1.17
CA ASN A 191 0.22 -29.22 -0.52
C ASN A 191 0.40 -30.53 -1.33
N LYS A 192 0.67 -30.42 -2.64
CA LYS A 192 0.87 -31.57 -3.54
C LYS A 192 2.30 -32.14 -3.47
N SER A 193 3.28 -31.34 -3.04
CA SER A 193 4.70 -31.73 -3.03
C SER A 193 5.40 -31.25 -1.76
N LYS A 194 5.99 -32.18 -1.02
CA LYS A 194 6.82 -31.86 0.15
C LYS A 194 8.17 -31.24 -0.20
N ARG A 195 8.58 -31.29 -1.48
CA ARG A 195 9.86 -30.74 -1.94
C ARG A 195 9.64 -29.29 -2.44
N PRO A 196 10.38 -28.30 -1.93
CA PRO A 196 10.35 -26.95 -2.47
C PRO A 196 10.86 -26.92 -3.92
N GLN A 197 10.07 -26.32 -4.81
CA GLN A 197 10.30 -26.25 -6.24
C GLN A 197 10.37 -24.80 -6.72
N ASN A 198 11.07 -24.55 -7.81
CA ASN A 198 11.01 -23.27 -8.50
C ASN A 198 9.64 -23.08 -9.13
N ILE A 199 9.27 -21.82 -9.37
CA ILE A 199 7.95 -21.49 -9.92
C ILE A 199 7.68 -22.09 -11.31
N HIS A 200 8.71 -22.21 -12.17
CA HIS A 200 8.57 -22.82 -13.50
C HIS A 200 8.35 -24.34 -13.46
N GLU A 201 8.53 -24.98 -12.30
CA GLU A 201 8.25 -26.42 -12.09
C GLU A 201 6.82 -26.64 -11.57
N LEU A 202 6.07 -25.57 -11.29
CA LEU A 202 4.72 -25.60 -10.70
C LEU A 202 3.61 -25.13 -11.65
N ILE A 203 3.99 -24.56 -12.80
CA ILE A 203 3.10 -24.08 -13.87
C ILE A 203 3.21 -25.06 -15.04
#